data_AF-A0A6M0FJT6-F1
#
_entry.id   AF-A0A6M0FJT6-F1
#
_cell.length_a   1.000
_cell.length_b   1.000
_cell.length_c   1.000
_cell.angle_alpha   90.00
_cell.angle_beta   90.00
_cell.angle_gamma   90.00
#
_symmetry.space_group_name_H-M   'P 1'
#
loop_
_entity.id
_entity.type
_entity.pdbx_description
1 polymer ?
#
loop_
_entity_poly.entity_id
_entity_poly.type
_entity_poly.pdbx_seq_one_letter_code
_entity_poly.pdbx_strand_id
1 'polypeptide(L)'
;MNNQPSRSQFSANNSTQVELDLLNSIVLDDIAYPWNPEAAESDTYFDSLEEELPLSDLITDLEITSGCKHFYSQTDRLFSVIDIQNSLFEKFSGLAPKNLLNKLGKIAVNVVDQVNSLGSILSLSDQLVHCVSEVLPGWDLEDLEVMARPLAYSMRGSQNDAVENTLATIQSTSWSDLSEVEQARLSLAIALYAISEANN
;
A
#
# COMPACT_ATOMS: atom_id res chain seq x y z
N MET A 1 -26.47 51.38 52.58
CA MET A 1 -26.88 51.57 51.17
C MET A 1 -25.62 52.01 50.42
N ASN A 2 -24.78 51.03 50.06
CA ASN A 2 -24.70 50.36 48.74
C ASN A 2 -23.75 51.15 47.83
N ASN A 3 -22.47 50.79 47.72
CA ASN A 3 -21.83 49.63 47.05
C ASN A 3 -21.21 50.06 45.71
N GLN A 4 -19.88 50.17 45.72
CA GLN A 4 -18.97 49.67 44.67
C GLN A 4 -18.94 50.34 43.27
N PRO A 5 -17.88 50.11 42.47
CA PRO A 5 -17.08 51.18 41.87
C PRO A 5 -17.37 51.40 40.38
N SER A 6 -16.94 52.56 39.88
CA SER A 6 -16.92 52.95 38.48
C SER A 6 -16.29 51.87 37.59
N ARG A 7 -17.14 51.09 36.92
CA ARG A 7 -16.76 50.08 35.94
C ARG A 7 -16.25 50.79 34.68
N SER A 8 -14.99 50.52 34.37
CA SER A 8 -14.28 50.76 33.10
C SER A 8 -15.18 51.03 31.89
N GLN A 9 -15.42 52.31 31.56
CA GLN A 9 -16.02 52.70 30.28
C GLN A 9 -14.96 52.96 29.19
N PHE A 10 -13.67 52.91 29.52
CA PHE A 10 -12.58 53.20 28.58
C PHE A 10 -12.17 52.04 27.66
N SER A 11 -12.70 50.84 27.84
CA SER A 11 -12.28 49.67 27.03
C SER A 11 -13.17 49.37 25.83
N ALA A 12 -14.44 49.81 25.82
CA ALA A 12 -15.38 49.47 24.75
C ALA A 12 -15.15 50.31 23.48
N ASN A 13 -14.87 51.62 23.64
CA ASN A 13 -14.74 52.54 22.51
C ASN A 13 -13.40 52.40 21.77
N ASN A 14 -12.34 51.97 22.47
CA ASN A 14 -11.04 51.73 21.84
C ASN A 14 -11.07 50.47 20.98
N SER A 15 -11.82 49.43 21.38
CA SER A 15 -11.99 48.22 20.56
C SER A 15 -12.67 48.56 19.24
N THR A 16 -13.77 49.31 19.28
CA THR A 16 -14.49 49.71 18.08
C THR A 16 -13.65 50.61 17.17
N GLN A 17 -12.79 51.46 17.73
CA GLN A 17 -11.96 52.36 16.93
C GLN A 17 -10.75 51.65 16.31
N VAL A 18 -10.14 50.72 17.04
CA VAL A 18 -9.08 49.84 16.51
C VAL A 18 -9.64 48.89 15.45
N GLU A 19 -10.85 48.37 15.64
CA GLU A 19 -11.55 47.54 14.66
C GLU A 19 -11.87 48.34 13.38
N LEU A 20 -12.30 49.59 13.50
CA LEU A 20 -12.54 50.47 12.35
C LEU A 20 -11.25 50.89 11.65
N ASP A 21 -10.17 51.11 12.39
CA ASP A 21 -8.85 51.44 11.83
C ASP A 21 -8.26 50.23 11.07
N LEU A 22 -8.41 49.03 11.64
CA LEU A 22 -8.04 47.77 10.98
C LEU A 22 -8.89 47.52 9.72
N LEU A 23 -10.21 47.72 9.77
CA LEU A 23 -11.08 47.61 8.60
C LEU A 23 -10.70 48.63 7.52
N ASN A 24 -10.41 49.88 7.90
CA ASN A 24 -9.93 50.87 6.96
C ASN A 24 -8.59 50.48 6.35
N SER A 25 -7.65 49.93 7.13
CA SER A 25 -6.38 49.46 6.59
C SER A 25 -6.54 48.29 5.61
N ILE A 26 -7.45 47.35 5.88
CA ILE A 26 -7.72 46.20 4.99
C ILE A 26 -8.45 46.64 3.72
N VAL A 27 -9.31 47.66 3.79
CA VAL A 27 -10.10 48.15 2.65
C VAL A 27 -9.33 49.18 1.80
N LEU A 28 -8.36 49.91 2.37
CA LEU A 28 -7.53 50.87 1.63
C LEU A 28 -6.40 50.23 0.84
N ASP A 29 -5.95 49.03 1.23
CA ASP A 29 -4.99 48.30 0.42
C ASP A 29 -5.71 47.83 -0.84
N ASP A 30 -5.49 48.56 -1.94
CA ASP A 30 -5.97 48.30 -3.31
C ASP A 30 -5.32 47.04 -3.91
N ILE A 31 -4.86 46.12 -3.05
CA ILE A 31 -4.29 44.85 -3.42
C ILE A 31 -5.46 43.92 -3.67
N ALA A 32 -5.69 43.61 -4.95
CA ALA A 32 -6.60 42.56 -5.39
C ALA A 32 -6.41 41.34 -4.49
N TYR A 33 -7.49 40.90 -3.83
CA TYR A 33 -7.41 39.79 -2.89
C TYR A 33 -6.86 38.56 -3.62
N PRO A 34 -5.67 38.01 -3.23
CA PRO A 34 -4.96 36.99 -4.01
C PRO A 34 -5.70 35.66 -4.17
N TRP A 35 -6.89 35.54 -3.58
CA TRP A 35 -7.70 34.33 -3.60
C TRP A 35 -9.03 34.54 -4.33
N ASN A 36 -9.15 35.59 -5.15
CA ASN A 36 -10.27 35.75 -6.06
C ASN A 36 -9.92 35.20 -7.45
N PRO A 37 -10.26 33.94 -7.77
CA PRO A 37 -9.93 33.31 -9.05
C PRO A 37 -10.65 33.94 -10.25
N GLU A 38 -11.60 34.86 -10.03
CA GLU A 38 -12.30 35.56 -11.11
C GLU A 38 -11.65 36.92 -11.46
N ALA A 39 -10.67 37.39 -10.67
CA ALA A 39 -9.96 38.64 -10.94
C ALA A 39 -8.67 38.39 -11.71
N ALA A 40 -8.49 39.08 -12.85
CA ALA A 40 -7.28 38.99 -13.67
C ALA A 40 -5.99 39.42 -12.92
N GLU A 41 -6.14 40.22 -11.87
CA GLU A 41 -5.06 40.65 -10.98
C GLU A 41 -4.56 39.53 -10.05
N SER A 42 -5.36 38.47 -9.87
CA SER A 42 -4.95 37.28 -9.11
C SER A 42 -3.97 36.43 -9.91
N ASP A 43 -4.22 36.25 -11.21
CA ASP A 43 -3.33 35.49 -12.10
C ASP A 43 -1.96 36.17 -12.16
N THR A 44 -1.91 37.49 -12.32
CA THR A 44 -0.64 38.23 -12.37
C THR A 44 0.16 38.17 -11.07
N TYR A 45 -0.52 38.11 -9.91
CA TYR A 45 0.12 37.89 -8.62
C TYR A 45 0.75 36.51 -8.52
N PHE A 46 0.04 35.44 -8.91
CA PHE A 46 0.59 34.09 -8.90
C PHE A 46 1.70 33.90 -9.93
N ASP A 47 1.56 34.47 -11.13
CA ASP A 47 2.62 34.46 -12.16
C ASP A 47 3.93 35.06 -11.61
N SER A 48 3.84 36.19 -10.87
CA SER A 48 5.02 36.82 -10.27
C SER A 48 5.68 35.96 -9.17
N LEU A 49 4.90 35.21 -8.41
CA LEU A 49 5.40 34.27 -7.41
C LEU A 49 6.03 33.02 -8.05
N GLU A 50 5.47 32.57 -9.17
CA GLU A 50 6.03 31.45 -9.94
C GLU A 50 7.36 31.85 -10.61
N GLU A 51 7.52 33.10 -11.06
CA GLU A 51 8.81 33.62 -11.53
C GLU A 51 9.89 33.66 -10.43
N GLU A 52 9.51 33.89 -9.17
CA GLU A 52 10.44 33.87 -8.03
C GLU A 52 10.92 32.45 -7.65
N LEU A 53 10.17 31.41 -8.03
CA LEU A 53 10.48 30.01 -7.80
C LEU A 53 10.60 29.26 -9.12
N PRO A 54 11.75 29.31 -9.83
CA PRO A 54 11.97 28.54 -11.04
C PRO A 54 12.09 27.05 -10.68
N LEU A 55 10.96 26.38 -10.48
CA LEU A 55 10.87 24.94 -10.22
C LEU A 55 11.53 24.16 -11.37
N SER A 56 11.53 24.71 -12.58
CA SER A 56 12.22 24.20 -13.76
C SER A 56 13.75 24.21 -13.65
N ASP A 57 14.33 25.12 -12.85
CA ASP A 57 15.78 25.15 -12.56
C ASP A 57 16.15 24.25 -11.37
N LEU A 58 15.21 24.05 -10.44
CA LEU A 58 15.42 23.24 -9.23
C LEU A 58 15.24 21.74 -9.49
N ILE A 59 14.32 21.36 -10.37
CA ILE A 59 13.99 19.98 -10.68
C ILE A 59 14.13 19.77 -12.17
N THR A 60 15.12 18.97 -12.56
CA THR A 60 15.30 18.66 -13.99
C THR A 60 14.17 17.74 -14.46
N ASP A 61 13.70 17.89 -15.71
CA ASP A 61 12.72 16.97 -16.32
C ASP A 61 13.14 15.48 -16.22
N LEU A 62 14.46 15.22 -16.21
CA LEU A 62 15.02 13.90 -15.98
C LEU A 62 14.69 13.35 -14.58
N GLU A 63 14.76 14.17 -13.54
CA GLU A 63 14.47 13.79 -12.16
C GLU A 63 12.98 13.56 -11.97
N ILE A 64 12.14 14.42 -12.57
CA ILE A 64 10.68 14.23 -12.59
C ILE A 64 10.32 12.92 -13.28
N THR A 65 10.85 12.68 -14.48
CA THR A 65 10.54 11.45 -15.21
C THR A 65 11.07 10.20 -14.51
N SER A 66 12.24 10.27 -13.87
CA SER A 66 12.77 9.16 -13.07
C SER A 66 11.94 8.91 -11.81
N GLY A 67 11.59 9.97 -11.09
CA GLY A 67 10.75 9.91 -9.89
C GLY A 67 9.35 9.39 -10.21
N CYS A 68 8.72 9.88 -11.28
CA CYS A 68 7.44 9.38 -11.76
C CYS A 68 7.53 7.90 -12.16
N LYS A 69 8.56 7.48 -12.89
CA LYS A 69 8.75 6.06 -13.24
C LYS A 69 8.88 5.18 -12.01
N HIS A 70 9.65 5.60 -11.02
CA HIS A 70 9.78 4.87 -9.75
C HIS A 70 8.46 4.84 -8.97
N PHE A 71 7.74 5.95 -8.94
CA PHE A 71 6.43 6.01 -8.30
C PHE A 71 5.44 5.06 -8.97
N TYR A 72 5.32 5.10 -10.29
CA TYR A 72 4.41 4.23 -11.04
C TYR A 72 4.78 2.75 -10.90
N SER A 73 6.07 2.41 -10.98
CA SER A 73 6.49 1.02 -10.76
C SER A 73 6.17 0.54 -9.35
N GLN A 74 6.29 1.39 -8.35
CA GLN A 74 5.93 1.07 -6.98
C GLN A 74 4.41 0.93 -6.80
N THR A 75 3.60 1.77 -7.47
CA THR A 75 2.14 1.62 -7.43
C THR A 75 1.68 0.35 -8.14
N ASP A 76 2.25 0.04 -9.31
CA ASP A 76 1.92 -1.17 -10.07
C ASP A 76 2.21 -2.43 -9.23
N ARG A 77 3.35 -2.43 -8.52
CA ARG A 77 3.69 -3.49 -7.56
C ARG A 77 2.64 -3.65 -6.47
N LEU A 78 2.18 -2.54 -5.89
CA LEU A 78 1.15 -2.58 -4.83
C LEU A 78 -0.20 -3.07 -5.35
N PHE A 79 -0.60 -2.65 -6.56
CA PHE A 79 -1.83 -3.13 -7.18
C PHE A 79 -1.77 -4.62 -7.50
N SER A 80 -0.65 -5.11 -8.04
CA SER A 80 -0.44 -6.56 -8.26
C SER A 80 -0.61 -7.36 -6.95
N VAL A 81 -0.05 -6.87 -5.84
CA VAL A 81 -0.21 -7.51 -4.52
C VAL A 81 -1.69 -7.56 -4.08
N ILE A 82 -2.46 -6.50 -4.35
CA ILE A 82 -3.87 -6.42 -3.97
C ILE A 82 -4.71 -7.38 -4.84
N ASP A 83 -4.45 -7.44 -6.13
CA ASP A 83 -5.17 -8.33 -7.06
C ASP A 83 -4.95 -9.80 -6.68
N ILE A 84 -3.70 -10.19 -6.39
CA ILE A 84 -3.36 -11.55 -5.93
C ILE A 84 -3.96 -11.84 -4.55
N GLN A 85 -4.07 -10.85 -3.66
CA GLN A 85 -4.75 -11.06 -2.38
C GLN A 85 -6.27 -11.27 -2.57
N ASN A 86 -6.88 -10.55 -3.50
CA ASN A 86 -8.31 -10.67 -3.78
C ASN A 86 -8.65 -12.04 -4.39
N SER A 87 -7.87 -12.51 -5.36
CA SER A 87 -8.03 -13.84 -5.97
C SER A 87 -7.81 -14.98 -4.96
N LEU A 88 -6.81 -14.85 -4.09
CA LEU A 88 -6.57 -15.77 -2.98
C LEU A 88 -7.73 -15.78 -2.01
N PHE A 89 -8.30 -14.60 -1.70
CA PHE A 89 -9.46 -14.50 -0.84
C PHE A 89 -10.68 -15.19 -1.47
N GLU A 90 -10.95 -14.98 -2.76
CA GLU A 90 -12.04 -15.65 -3.48
C GLU A 90 -11.91 -17.18 -3.41
N LYS A 91 -10.71 -17.74 -3.62
CA LYS A 91 -10.50 -19.20 -3.61
C LYS A 91 -10.39 -19.84 -2.22
N PHE A 92 -9.81 -19.14 -1.25
CA PHE A 92 -9.44 -19.73 0.05
C PHE A 92 -10.16 -19.11 1.27
N SER A 93 -11.15 -18.22 1.05
CA SER A 93 -11.92 -17.55 2.12
C SER A 93 -12.53 -18.49 3.16
N GLY A 94 -12.85 -19.73 2.79
CA GLY A 94 -13.41 -20.75 3.69
C GLY A 94 -12.40 -21.68 4.36
N LEU A 95 -11.12 -21.66 3.94
CA LEU A 95 -10.12 -22.67 4.32
C LEU A 95 -8.99 -22.10 5.19
N ALA A 96 -8.63 -20.83 5.01
CA ALA A 96 -7.49 -20.23 5.69
C ALA A 96 -7.81 -18.87 6.33
N PRO A 97 -7.13 -18.49 7.44
CA PRO A 97 -7.30 -17.18 8.06
C PRO A 97 -6.83 -16.06 7.13
N LYS A 98 -7.59 -14.96 7.09
CA LYS A 98 -7.27 -13.78 6.25
C LYS A 98 -5.86 -13.22 6.48
N ASN A 99 -5.35 -13.31 7.71
CA ASN A 99 -3.99 -12.86 8.04
C ASN A 99 -2.92 -13.67 7.30
N LEU A 100 -3.12 -14.98 7.17
CA LEU A 100 -2.21 -15.88 6.49
C LEU A 100 -2.19 -15.58 4.99
N LEU A 101 -3.37 -15.48 4.38
CA LEU A 101 -3.51 -15.16 2.94
C LEU A 101 -2.83 -13.82 2.60
N ASN A 102 -3.03 -12.79 3.43
CA ASN A 102 -2.39 -11.49 3.23
C ASN A 102 -0.87 -11.56 3.36
N LYS A 103 -0.34 -12.32 4.32
CA LYS A 103 1.11 -12.51 4.47
C LYS A 103 1.67 -13.25 3.26
N LEU A 104 1.06 -14.38 2.89
CA LEU A 104 1.55 -15.22 1.82
C LEU A 104 1.48 -14.54 0.45
N GLY A 105 0.42 -13.78 0.17
CA GLY A 105 0.34 -12.98 -1.06
C GLY A 105 1.44 -11.92 -1.15
N LYS A 106 1.76 -11.22 -0.05
CA LYS A 106 2.88 -10.25 -0.02
C LYS A 106 4.24 -10.92 -0.24
N ILE A 107 4.44 -12.07 0.42
CA ILE A 107 5.72 -12.79 0.33
C ILE A 107 5.89 -13.38 -1.08
N ALA A 108 4.83 -13.96 -1.66
CA ALA A 108 4.87 -14.50 -3.02
C ALA A 108 5.26 -13.45 -4.07
N VAL A 109 4.66 -12.25 -4.02
CA VAL A 109 5.06 -11.16 -4.93
C VAL A 109 6.51 -10.73 -4.71
N ASN A 110 6.95 -10.62 -3.45
CA ASN A 110 8.34 -10.27 -3.18
C ASN A 110 9.32 -11.34 -3.69
N VAL A 111 8.99 -12.62 -3.56
CA VAL A 111 9.81 -13.74 -4.07
C VAL A 111 9.85 -13.71 -5.59
N VAL A 112 8.73 -13.49 -6.28
CA VAL A 112 8.70 -13.37 -7.75
C VAL A 112 9.47 -12.13 -8.23
N ASP A 113 9.30 -10.98 -7.57
CA ASP A 113 10.08 -9.77 -7.85
C ASP A 113 11.59 -10.01 -7.67
N GLN A 114 11.99 -10.72 -6.61
CA GLN A 114 13.40 -11.08 -6.38
C GLN A 114 13.93 -12.02 -7.46
N VAL A 115 13.15 -13.01 -7.89
CA VAL A 115 13.55 -13.89 -9.00
C VAL A 115 13.71 -13.10 -10.30
N ASN A 116 12.76 -12.22 -10.62
CA ASN A 116 12.78 -11.42 -11.84
C ASN A 116 13.86 -10.35 -11.84
N SER A 117 14.09 -9.67 -10.72
CA SER A 117 15.07 -8.58 -10.61
C SER A 117 16.51 -9.06 -10.40
N LEU A 118 16.69 -10.13 -9.63
CA LEU A 118 18.01 -10.65 -9.27
C LEU A 118 18.52 -11.74 -10.23
N GLY A 119 17.69 -12.16 -11.20
CA GLY A 119 18.01 -13.27 -12.10
C GLY A 119 18.30 -14.58 -11.35
N SER A 120 17.74 -14.72 -10.14
CA SER A 120 18.03 -15.84 -9.26
C SER A 120 17.43 -17.11 -9.85
N ILE A 121 18.24 -18.16 -10.00
CA ILE A 121 17.84 -19.49 -10.50
C ILE A 121 17.14 -20.27 -9.36
N LEU A 122 16.35 -19.59 -8.53
CA LEU A 122 15.69 -20.23 -7.42
C LEU A 122 14.65 -21.19 -7.98
N SER A 123 14.80 -22.48 -7.68
CA SER A 123 13.86 -23.48 -8.17
C SER A 123 12.47 -23.18 -7.61
N LEU A 124 11.42 -23.58 -8.33
CA LEU A 124 10.05 -23.35 -7.86
C LEU A 124 9.81 -24.00 -6.48
N SER A 125 10.48 -25.13 -6.19
CA SER A 125 10.47 -25.75 -4.86
C SER A 125 11.03 -24.80 -3.79
N ASP A 126 12.19 -24.18 -4.06
CA ASP A 126 12.84 -23.29 -3.11
C ASP A 126 12.03 -21.98 -2.91
N GLN A 127 11.37 -21.48 -3.95
CA GLN A 127 10.46 -20.34 -3.84
C GLN A 127 9.29 -20.63 -2.90
N LEU A 128 8.69 -21.84 -3.02
CA LEU A 128 7.60 -22.27 -2.14
C LEU A 128 8.04 -22.40 -0.68
N VAL A 129 9.19 -23.04 -0.47
CA VAL A 129 9.75 -23.23 0.88
C VAL A 129 10.05 -21.87 1.52
N HIS A 130 10.61 -20.92 0.76
CA HIS A 130 10.87 -19.57 1.27
C HIS A 130 9.57 -18.85 1.66
N CYS A 131 8.52 -18.94 0.83
CA CYS A 131 7.22 -18.35 1.14
C CYS A 131 6.59 -18.92 2.42
N VAL A 132 6.69 -20.24 2.61
CA VAL A 132 6.04 -20.92 3.73
C VAL A 132 6.85 -20.82 5.02
N SER A 133 8.18 -20.83 4.95
CA SER A 133 9.07 -20.71 6.12
C SER A 133 8.82 -19.41 6.90
N GLU A 134 8.51 -18.31 6.21
CA GLU A 134 8.19 -17.03 6.84
C GLU A 134 6.80 -17.01 7.50
N VAL A 135 5.89 -17.85 7.04
CA VAL A 135 4.52 -17.96 7.58
C VAL A 135 4.45 -18.98 8.72
N LEU A 136 5.28 -20.01 8.68
CA LEU A 136 5.32 -21.15 9.61
C LEU A 136 6.75 -21.33 10.17
N PRO A 137 7.21 -20.46 11.09
CA PRO A 137 8.59 -20.44 11.59
C PRO A 137 8.97 -21.63 12.49
N GLY A 138 8.07 -22.59 12.71
CA GLY A 138 8.32 -23.80 13.53
C GLY A 138 8.68 -25.05 12.72
N TRP A 139 8.63 -24.98 11.39
CA TRP A 139 8.90 -26.11 10.50
C TRP A 139 10.34 -26.11 10.00
N ASP A 140 10.93 -27.29 9.90
CA ASP A 140 12.26 -27.44 9.31
C ASP A 140 12.22 -27.28 7.78
N LEU A 141 13.27 -26.70 7.23
CA LEU A 141 13.40 -26.43 5.79
C LEU A 141 13.37 -27.74 4.97
N GLU A 142 14.01 -28.79 5.50
CA GLU A 142 14.12 -30.10 4.84
C GLU A 142 12.75 -30.78 4.74
N ASP A 143 11.93 -30.70 5.80
CA ASP A 143 10.57 -31.22 5.82
C ASP A 143 9.66 -30.47 4.85
N LEU A 144 9.77 -29.12 4.82
CA LEU A 144 9.04 -28.30 3.86
C LEU A 144 9.42 -28.60 2.42
N GLU A 145 10.70 -28.86 2.15
CA GLU A 145 11.18 -29.21 0.81
C GLU A 145 10.60 -30.56 0.35
N VAL A 146 10.56 -31.57 1.23
CA VAL A 146 9.93 -32.87 0.93
C VAL A 146 8.45 -32.70 0.59
N MET A 147 7.74 -31.80 1.27
CA MET A 147 6.35 -31.50 0.99
C MET A 147 6.13 -30.63 -0.26
N ALA A 148 7.10 -29.79 -0.62
CA ALA A 148 7.05 -28.94 -1.80
C ALA A 148 7.33 -29.71 -3.10
N ARG A 149 8.18 -30.74 -3.06
CA ARG A 149 8.58 -31.54 -4.25
C ARG A 149 7.42 -32.09 -5.08
N PRO A 150 6.37 -32.72 -4.50
CA PRO A 150 5.21 -33.18 -5.27
C PRO A 150 4.46 -32.06 -5.98
N LEU A 151 4.43 -30.86 -5.39
CA LEU A 151 3.79 -29.68 -5.95
C LEU A 151 4.64 -29.04 -7.04
N ALA A 152 5.96 -29.02 -6.84
CA ALA A 152 6.89 -28.38 -7.76
C ALA A 152 7.21 -29.22 -9.01
N TYR A 153 7.23 -30.55 -8.89
CA TYR A 153 7.64 -31.48 -9.94
C TYR A 153 6.53 -32.45 -10.36
N SER A 154 5.27 -32.00 -10.37
CA SER A 154 4.17 -32.85 -10.86
C SER A 154 4.35 -33.13 -12.35
N MET A 155 4.72 -34.37 -12.70
CA MET A 155 4.85 -34.82 -14.10
C MET A 155 3.50 -35.14 -14.77
N ARG A 156 2.40 -35.09 -14.01
CA ARG A 156 1.02 -35.34 -14.48
C ARG A 156 0.14 -34.19 -14.03
N GLY A 157 -0.12 -33.25 -14.93
CA GLY A 157 -1.05 -32.14 -14.72
C GLY A 157 -0.39 -30.76 -14.74
N SER A 158 -1.20 -29.75 -14.96
CA SER A 158 -0.83 -28.34 -14.78
C SER A 158 -0.66 -28.02 -13.29
N GLN A 159 0.05 -26.95 -12.94
CA GLN A 159 0.25 -26.56 -11.53
C GLN A 159 -1.08 -26.34 -10.79
N ASN A 160 -2.13 -25.93 -11.50
CA ASN A 160 -3.49 -25.80 -10.95
C ASN A 160 -4.09 -27.15 -10.53
N ASP A 161 -3.81 -28.24 -11.26
CA ASP A 161 -4.30 -29.58 -10.91
C ASP A 161 -3.65 -30.08 -9.61
N ALA A 162 -2.41 -29.68 -9.33
CA ALA A 162 -1.73 -30.02 -8.08
C ALA A 162 -2.39 -29.32 -6.88
N VAL A 163 -2.75 -28.03 -7.03
CA VAL A 163 -3.49 -27.27 -6.01
C VAL A 163 -4.87 -27.90 -5.79
N GLU A 164 -5.64 -28.19 -6.84
CA GLU A 164 -6.96 -28.82 -6.70
C GLU A 164 -6.91 -30.20 -6.05
N ASN A 165 -5.91 -31.02 -6.39
CA ASN A 165 -5.72 -32.32 -5.75
C ASN A 165 -5.40 -32.19 -4.24
N THR A 166 -4.60 -31.20 -3.84
CA THR A 166 -4.37 -30.94 -2.41
C THR A 166 -5.63 -30.46 -1.70
N LEU A 167 -6.43 -29.60 -2.34
CA LEU A 167 -7.71 -29.15 -1.80
C LEU A 167 -8.72 -30.28 -1.69
N ALA A 168 -8.72 -31.24 -2.62
CA ALA A 168 -9.58 -32.43 -2.56
C ALA A 168 -9.14 -33.43 -1.47
N THR A 169 -7.86 -33.42 -1.09
CA THR A 169 -7.32 -34.30 -0.04
C THR A 169 -7.57 -33.74 1.36
N ILE A 170 -7.60 -32.41 1.49
CA ILE A 170 -7.84 -31.73 2.76
C ILE A 170 -9.35 -31.71 3.02
N GLN A 171 -9.78 -32.26 4.15
CA GLN A 171 -11.18 -32.17 4.55
C GLN A 171 -11.57 -30.70 4.69
N SER A 172 -12.78 -30.32 4.25
CA SER A 172 -13.29 -28.94 4.30
C SER A 172 -13.64 -28.54 5.74
N THR A 173 -12.68 -28.60 6.63
CA THR A 173 -12.77 -28.28 8.05
C THR A 173 -12.07 -26.94 8.30
N SER A 174 -12.45 -26.27 9.39
CA SER A 174 -11.88 -24.98 9.74
C SER A 174 -10.37 -25.10 9.99
N TRP A 175 -9.59 -24.07 9.64
CA TRP A 175 -8.12 -24.04 9.77
C TRP A 175 -7.61 -24.52 11.15
N SER A 176 -8.35 -24.21 12.22
CA SER A 176 -8.01 -24.57 13.60
C SER A 176 -8.12 -26.06 13.91
N ASP A 177 -8.88 -26.82 13.14
CA ASP A 177 -9.10 -28.25 13.36
C ASP A 177 -8.18 -29.13 12.50
N LEU A 178 -7.44 -28.52 11.56
CA LEU A 178 -6.49 -29.21 10.69
C LEU A 178 -5.22 -29.57 11.45
N SER A 179 -4.65 -30.73 11.12
CA SER A 179 -3.33 -31.13 11.59
C SER A 179 -2.26 -30.13 11.12
N GLU A 180 -1.17 -29.97 11.89
CA GLU A 180 -0.06 -29.09 11.53
C GLU A 180 0.52 -29.45 10.14
N VAL A 181 0.55 -30.74 9.80
CA VAL A 181 0.99 -31.23 8.48
C VAL A 181 0.01 -30.80 7.37
N GLU A 182 -1.28 -30.81 7.64
CA GLU A 182 -2.31 -30.39 6.69
C GLU A 182 -2.28 -28.88 6.49
N GLN A 183 -2.06 -28.10 7.55
CA GLN A 183 -1.85 -26.66 7.49
C GLN A 183 -0.61 -26.31 6.65
N ALA A 184 0.50 -27.02 6.85
CA ALA A 184 1.71 -26.85 6.04
C ALA A 184 1.45 -27.15 4.55
N ARG A 185 0.79 -28.27 4.24
CA ARG A 185 0.42 -28.61 2.85
C ARG A 185 -0.50 -27.58 2.21
N LEU A 186 -1.51 -27.11 2.95
CA LEU A 186 -2.45 -26.09 2.49
C LEU A 186 -1.71 -24.77 2.22
N SER A 187 -0.82 -24.36 3.12
CA SER A 187 -0.01 -23.14 2.96
C SER A 187 0.90 -23.21 1.72
N LEU A 188 1.52 -24.38 1.45
CA LEU A 188 2.32 -24.60 0.24
C LEU A 188 1.47 -24.53 -1.04
N ALA A 189 0.24 -25.07 -1.00
CA ALA A 189 -0.68 -25.00 -2.14
C ALA A 189 -1.15 -23.57 -2.43
N ILE A 190 -1.43 -22.78 -1.38
CA ILE A 190 -1.75 -21.35 -1.52
C ILE A 190 -0.53 -20.59 -2.08
N ALA A 191 0.68 -20.90 -1.60
CA ALA A 191 1.91 -20.27 -2.10
C ALA A 191 2.13 -20.56 -3.58
N LEU A 192 1.90 -21.80 -4.02
CA LEU A 192 1.98 -22.19 -5.42
C LEU A 192 0.99 -21.42 -6.28
N TYR A 193 -0.27 -21.34 -5.83
CA TYR A 193 -1.28 -20.58 -6.54
C TYR A 193 -0.90 -19.09 -6.64
N ALA A 194 -0.45 -18.48 -5.54
CA ALA A 194 -0.04 -17.08 -5.51
C ALA A 194 1.14 -16.79 -6.44
N ILE A 195 2.14 -17.68 -6.50
CA ILE A 195 3.28 -17.57 -7.42
C ILE A 195 2.82 -17.74 -8.87
N SER A 196 1.90 -18.67 -9.14
CA SER A 196 1.38 -18.89 -10.49
C SER A 196 0.61 -17.68 -11.01
N GLU A 197 -0.11 -16.99 -10.12
CA GLU A 197 -0.86 -15.79 -10.45
C GLU A 197 0.03 -14.55 -10.56
N ALA A 198 1.09 -14.46 -9.75
CA ALA A 198 2.10 -13.41 -9.88
C ALA A 198 2.94 -13.51 -11.17
N ASN A 199 3.03 -14.70 -11.76
CA ASN A 199 3.74 -14.94 -13.02
C ASN A 199 2.87 -14.77 -14.27
N ASN A 200 1.55 -14.65 -14.11
CA ASN A 200 0.59 -14.53 -15.21
C ASN A 200 0.31 -13.07 -15.54
#